data_AF-A0A7J0C2G3-F1
#
_entry.id   AF-A0A7J0C2G3-F1
#
_cell.length_a   1.000
_cell.length_b   1.000
_cell.length_c   1.000
_cell.angle_alpha   90.00
_cell.angle_beta   90.00
_cell.angle_gamma   90.00
#
_symmetry.space_group_name_H-M   'P 1'
#
loop_
_entity.id
_entity.type
_entity.pdbx_description
1 polymer ?
#
loop_
_entity_poly.entity_id
_entity_poly.type
_entity_poly.pdbx_seq_one_letter_code
_entity_poly.pdbx_strand_id
1 'polypeptide(L)'
;MSRQTLDTTSTRPPAGRRLAAHTAVSAARLLSHLPPTRLQAVLRAASRGAKSASYDTALSARGDVTAVSVLCSGRYCLQRSLATALLCRIGGTWPTWCTGVRTSPFAAHAWVEAEGRPVGEPADTAAYHTMLSVPPR
;
A
#
# COMPACT_ATOMS: atom_id res chain seq x y z
N MET A 1 18.65 38.05 2.55
CA MET A 1 19.11 36.65 2.50
C MET A 1 18.35 35.85 3.56
N SER A 2 17.16 35.32 3.21
CA SER A 2 16.32 34.56 4.16
C SER A 2 16.81 33.13 4.26
N ARG A 3 17.15 32.70 5.48
CA ARG A 3 17.41 31.30 5.82
C ARG A 3 16.07 30.56 5.86
N GLN A 4 15.92 29.61 4.95
CA GLN A 4 14.78 28.70 4.89
C GLN A 4 15.05 27.53 5.84
N THR A 5 14.44 27.54 7.01
CA THR A 5 14.43 26.42 7.95
C THR A 5 13.57 25.31 7.38
N LEU A 6 14.20 24.22 6.94
CA LEU A 6 13.54 22.95 6.61
C LEU A 6 13.06 22.32 7.92
N ASP A 7 11.79 22.54 8.26
CA ASP A 7 11.11 21.87 9.35
C ASP A 7 10.66 20.46 8.90
N THR A 8 11.62 19.55 8.77
CA THR A 8 11.33 18.12 8.60
C THR A 8 11.04 17.50 9.97
N THR A 9 9.85 17.76 10.50
CA THR A 9 9.28 16.94 11.58
C THR A 9 8.90 15.58 11.02
N SER A 10 9.90 14.70 10.86
CA SER A 10 9.68 13.27 10.69
C SER A 10 9.15 12.72 12.02
N THR A 11 7.86 12.90 12.28
CA THR A 11 7.17 12.34 13.44
C THR A 11 7.32 10.83 13.40
N ARG A 12 8.19 10.31 14.27
CA ARG A 12 8.42 8.89 14.44
C ARG A 12 7.07 8.24 14.82
N PRO A 13 6.55 7.26 14.05
CA PRO A 13 5.27 6.66 14.40
C PRO A 13 5.33 6.04 15.80
N PRO A 14 4.25 6.12 16.59
CA PRO A 14 4.14 5.49 17.92
C PRO A 14 4.58 4.02 17.88
N ALA A 15 5.16 3.52 18.97
CA ALA A 15 5.74 2.17 19.02
C ALA A 15 4.75 1.07 18.57
N GLY A 16 3.48 1.17 18.95
CA GLY A 16 2.43 0.25 18.50
C GLY A 16 2.19 0.29 16.98
N ARG A 17 2.22 1.48 16.37
CA ARG A 17 2.10 1.63 14.90
C ARG A 17 3.32 1.08 14.17
N ARG A 18 4.52 1.23 14.75
CA ARG A 18 5.74 0.61 14.21
C ARG A 18 5.67 -0.91 14.22
N LEU A 19 5.24 -1.50 15.33
CA LEU A 19 5.06 -2.94 15.42
C LEU A 19 4.03 -3.43 14.39
N ALA A 20 2.88 -2.75 14.28
CA ALA A 20 1.88 -3.08 13.27
C ALA A 20 2.43 -2.99 11.84
N ALA A 21 3.21 -1.94 11.53
CA ALA A 21 3.85 -1.78 10.22
C ALA A 21 4.86 -2.90 9.93
N HIS A 22 5.70 -3.29 10.91
CA HIS A 22 6.60 -4.43 10.76
C HIS A 22 5.85 -5.74 10.53
N THR A 23 4.77 -5.99 11.27
CA THR A 23 3.91 -7.17 11.06
C THR A 23 3.30 -7.17 9.66
N ALA A 24 2.78 -6.03 9.20
CA ALA A 24 2.22 -5.89 7.86
C ALA A 24 3.27 -6.12 6.76
N VAL A 25 4.48 -5.60 6.91
CA VAL A 25 5.59 -5.82 5.98
C VAL A 25 6.00 -7.30 5.94
N SER A 26 6.14 -7.95 7.10
CA SER A 26 6.49 -9.37 7.17
C SER A 26 5.42 -10.24 6.51
N ALA A 27 4.15 -9.98 6.80
CA ALA A 27 3.04 -10.67 6.15
C ALA A 27 3.04 -10.42 4.63
N ALA A 28 3.23 -9.17 4.18
CA ALA A 28 3.29 -8.85 2.76
C ALA A 28 4.42 -9.58 2.01
N ARG A 29 5.59 -9.76 2.66
CA ARG A 29 6.68 -10.56 2.09
C ARG A 29 6.26 -12.00 1.87
N LEU A 30 5.69 -12.64 2.89
CA LEU A 30 5.21 -14.02 2.78
C LEU A 30 4.12 -14.16 1.70
N LEU A 31 3.15 -13.24 1.69
CA LEU A 31 2.07 -13.24 0.71
C LEU A 31 2.57 -12.99 -0.72
N SER A 32 3.64 -12.21 -0.91
CA SER A 32 4.19 -11.92 -2.24
C SER A 32 4.77 -13.14 -2.96
N HIS A 33 5.02 -14.25 -2.23
CA HIS A 33 5.47 -15.51 -2.78
C HIS A 33 4.31 -16.48 -3.12
N LEU A 34 3.07 -16.12 -2.80
CA LEU A 34 1.92 -16.96 -3.13
C LEU A 34 1.57 -16.84 -4.62
N PRO A 35 1.02 -17.92 -5.23
CA PRO A 35 0.47 -17.82 -6.56
C PRO A 35 -0.72 -16.83 -6.57
N PRO A 36 -1.00 -16.16 -7.71
CA PRO A 36 -2.00 -15.09 -7.80
C PRO A 36 -3.39 -15.47 -7.28
N THR A 37 -3.83 -16.70 -7.53
CA THR A 37 -5.13 -17.22 -7.09
C THR A 37 -5.23 -17.31 -5.57
N ARG A 38 -4.19 -17.80 -4.91
CA ARG A 38 -4.13 -17.88 -3.43
C ARG A 38 -3.98 -16.50 -2.82
N LEU A 39 -3.13 -15.65 -3.40
CA LEU A 39 -2.99 -14.26 -2.96
C LEU A 39 -4.35 -13.54 -3.00
N GLN A 40 -5.08 -13.64 -4.11
CA GLN A 40 -6.39 -13.03 -4.25
C GLN A 40 -7.40 -13.58 -3.23
N ALA A 41 -7.40 -14.89 -3.00
CA ALA A 41 -8.28 -15.50 -2.00
C ALA A 41 -8.01 -14.97 -0.58
N VAL A 42 -6.73 -14.87 -0.19
CA VAL A 42 -6.31 -14.32 1.10
C VAL A 42 -6.69 -12.85 1.23
N LEU A 43 -6.43 -12.03 0.21
CA LEU A 43 -6.78 -10.61 0.24
C LEU A 43 -8.29 -10.38 0.29
N ARG A 44 -9.06 -11.14 -0.48
CA ARG A 44 -10.53 -11.11 -0.39
C ARG A 44 -10.99 -11.48 1.01
N ALA A 45 -10.38 -12.50 1.62
CA ALA A 45 -10.70 -12.89 2.99
C ALA A 45 -10.36 -11.79 4.01
N ALA A 46 -9.20 -11.16 3.86
CA ALA A 46 -8.77 -10.05 4.70
C ALA A 46 -9.66 -8.81 4.55
N SER A 47 -10.15 -8.51 3.34
CA SER A 47 -10.98 -7.34 3.05
C SER A 47 -12.37 -7.37 3.71
N ARG A 48 -12.86 -8.56 4.11
CA ARG A 48 -14.21 -8.71 4.64
C ARG A 48 -14.40 -7.99 5.97
N GLY A 49 -15.49 -7.25 6.07
CA GLY A 49 -15.93 -6.52 7.25
C GLY A 49 -15.13 -5.24 7.53
N ALA A 50 -14.23 -4.85 6.63
CA ALA A 50 -13.46 -3.62 6.76
C ALA A 50 -14.18 -2.45 6.09
N LYS A 51 -14.15 -1.27 6.71
CA LYS A 51 -14.68 -0.05 6.10
C LYS A 51 -13.77 0.40 4.95
N SER A 52 -14.31 1.12 3.97
CA SER A 52 -13.48 1.77 2.95
C SER A 52 -12.46 2.71 3.59
N ALA A 53 -11.18 2.58 3.22
CA ALA A 53 -10.15 3.51 3.67
C ALA A 53 -10.28 4.87 2.96
N SER A 54 -10.08 5.96 3.69
CA SER A 54 -9.87 7.29 3.08
C SER A 54 -8.48 7.40 2.46
N TYR A 55 -8.29 8.35 1.56
CA TYR A 55 -7.00 8.59 0.93
C TYR A 55 -5.90 8.86 1.95
N ASP A 56 -6.16 9.73 2.93
CA ASP A 56 -5.17 10.10 3.95
C ASP A 56 -4.80 8.93 4.87
N THR A 57 -5.76 8.06 5.20
CA THR A 57 -5.51 6.86 5.99
C THR A 57 -4.57 5.92 5.25
N ALA A 58 -4.87 5.64 3.98
CA ALA A 58 -4.04 4.78 3.14
C ALA A 58 -2.65 5.39 2.88
N LEU A 59 -2.57 6.71 2.69
CA LEU A 59 -1.31 7.42 2.48
C LEU A 59 -0.43 7.39 3.73
N SER A 60 -1.03 7.62 4.91
CA SER A 60 -0.34 7.52 6.20
C SER A 60 0.18 6.09 6.42
N ALA A 61 -0.64 5.07 6.14
CA ALA A 61 -0.21 3.67 6.23
C ALA A 61 0.96 3.35 5.28
N ARG A 62 0.90 3.85 4.02
CA ARG A 62 2.00 3.71 3.06
C ARG A 62 3.27 4.37 3.59
N GLY A 63 3.16 5.57 4.16
CA GLY A 63 4.26 6.28 4.81
C GLY A 63 4.91 5.44 5.90
N ASP A 64 4.11 4.91 6.84
CA ASP A 64 4.59 4.05 7.93
C ASP A 64 5.32 2.80 7.40
N VAL A 65 4.76 2.14 6.38
CA VAL A 65 5.37 0.98 5.72
C VAL A 65 6.73 1.32 5.12
N THR A 66 6.84 2.44 4.40
CA THR A 66 8.10 2.88 3.80
C THR A 66 9.14 3.32 4.83
N ALA A 67 8.70 3.86 5.97
CA ALA A 67 9.58 4.27 7.06
C ALA A 67 10.23 3.09 7.79
N VAL A 68 9.59 1.91 7.80
CA VAL A 68 10.10 0.70 8.49
C VAL A 68 10.73 -0.33 7.54
N SER A 69 10.71 -0.09 6.21
CA SER A 69 11.21 -1.07 5.24
C SER A 69 11.84 -0.42 4.00
N VAL A 70 13.15 -0.60 3.85
CA VAL A 70 13.92 -0.15 2.67
C VAL A 70 13.44 -0.80 1.37
N LEU A 71 13.00 -2.07 1.42
CA LEU A 71 12.43 -2.72 0.23
C LEU A 71 11.16 -2.00 -0.22
N CYS A 72 10.28 -1.70 0.73
CA CYS A 72 9.02 -1.04 0.45
C CYS A 72 9.21 0.43 0.06
N SER A 73 10.30 1.10 0.45
CA SER A 73 10.61 2.46 -0.05
C SER A 73 11.16 2.48 -1.47
N GLY A 74 11.66 1.33 -1.97
CA GLY A 74 12.24 1.19 -3.30
C GLY A 74 11.31 0.59 -4.36
N ARG A 75 11.85 -0.33 -5.16
CA ARG A 75 11.20 -0.88 -6.37
C ARG A 75 10.15 -1.98 -6.11
N TYR A 76 9.99 -2.42 -4.86
CA TYR A 76 9.10 -3.54 -4.52
C TYR A 76 7.64 -3.10 -4.34
N CYS A 77 6.99 -2.71 -5.45
CA CYS A 77 5.63 -2.19 -5.46
C CYS A 77 4.58 -3.21 -4.96
N LEU A 78 4.75 -4.50 -5.27
CA LEU A 78 3.86 -5.55 -4.79
C LEU A 78 3.87 -5.64 -3.26
N GLN A 79 5.06 -5.74 -2.66
CA GLN A 79 5.20 -5.83 -1.20
C GLN A 79 4.72 -4.54 -0.52
N ARG A 80 5.04 -3.36 -1.09
CA ARG A 80 4.58 -2.07 -0.55
C ARG A 80 3.06 -1.96 -0.56
N SER A 81 2.40 -2.26 -1.69
CA SER A 81 0.94 -2.19 -1.81
C SER A 81 0.24 -3.19 -0.89
N LEU A 82 0.74 -4.42 -0.79
CA LEU A 82 0.23 -5.43 0.14
C LEU A 82 0.38 -5.00 1.60
N ALA A 83 1.57 -4.54 1.99
CA ALA A 83 1.82 -4.08 3.36
C ALA A 83 0.93 -2.87 3.72
N THR A 84 0.70 -1.97 2.77
CA THR A 84 -0.19 -0.81 2.96
C THR A 84 -1.63 -1.27 3.20
N ALA A 85 -2.15 -2.18 2.37
CA ALA A 85 -3.50 -2.71 2.54
C ALA A 85 -3.66 -3.47 3.88
N LEU A 86 -2.68 -4.30 4.25
CA LEU A 86 -2.68 -5.03 5.52
C LEU A 86 -2.58 -4.11 6.74
N LEU A 87 -1.79 -3.03 6.67
CA LEU A 87 -1.69 -2.07 7.76
C LEU A 87 -3.02 -1.30 7.93
N CYS A 88 -3.67 -0.91 6.82
CA CYS A 88 -5.03 -0.36 6.88
C CYS A 88 -5.99 -1.36 7.52
N ARG A 89 -5.87 -2.65 7.20
CA ARG A 89 -6.72 -3.71 7.74
C ARG A 89 -6.60 -3.86 9.24
N ILE A 90 -5.39 -3.74 9.78
CA ILE A 90 -5.14 -3.72 11.23
C ILE A 90 -5.89 -2.53 11.87
N GLY A 91 -5.94 -1.39 11.19
CA GLY A 91 -6.73 -0.22 11.59
C GLY A 91 -8.24 -0.29 11.29
N GLY A 92 -8.76 -1.42 10.81
CA GLY A 92 -10.19 -1.61 10.54
C GLY A 92 -10.71 -1.04 9.21
N THR A 93 -9.81 -0.57 8.34
CA THR A 93 -10.16 -0.06 7.00
C THR A 93 -9.50 -0.89 5.91
N TRP A 94 -9.99 -0.78 4.68
CA TRP A 94 -9.41 -1.47 3.53
C TRP A 94 -9.43 -0.55 2.31
N PRO A 95 -8.27 -0.21 1.74
CA PRO A 95 -8.20 0.42 0.43
C PRO A 95 -8.46 -0.64 -0.65
N THR A 96 -8.91 -0.24 -1.83
CA THR A 96 -8.94 -1.17 -2.97
C THR A 96 -7.50 -1.52 -3.33
N TRP A 97 -7.11 -2.78 -3.16
CA TRP A 97 -5.79 -3.23 -3.59
C TRP A 97 -5.84 -3.63 -5.07
N CYS A 98 -4.88 -3.15 -5.87
CA CYS A 98 -4.87 -3.29 -7.32
C CYS A 98 -3.52 -3.81 -7.84
N THR A 99 -3.57 -4.60 -8.92
CA THR A 99 -2.42 -4.82 -9.81
C THR A 99 -2.84 -4.57 -11.25
N GLY A 100 -1.87 -4.17 -12.06
CA GLY A 100 -2.12 -3.85 -13.46
C GLY A 100 -0.88 -3.87 -14.30
N VAL A 101 -1.09 -3.75 -15.61
CA VAL A 101 -0.03 -3.70 -16.61
C VAL A 101 -0.25 -2.52 -17.56
N ARG A 102 0.84 -1.95 -18.07
CA ARG A 102 0.80 -1.07 -19.24
C ARG A 102 1.56 -1.75 -20.38
N THR A 103 1.21 -1.44 -21.62
CA THR A 103 1.75 -2.13 -22.81
C THR A 103 2.98 -1.46 -23.41
N SER A 104 3.18 -0.15 -23.21
CA SER A 104 4.36 0.56 -23.72
C SER A 104 4.81 1.70 -22.79
N PRO A 105 6.08 1.70 -22.33
CA PRO A 105 6.94 0.51 -22.23
C PRO A 105 6.27 -0.52 -21.30
N PHE A 106 6.32 -1.81 -21.66
CA PHE A 106 5.67 -2.85 -20.87
C PHE A 106 6.15 -2.83 -19.41
N ALA A 107 5.21 -2.71 -18.49
CA ALA A 107 5.49 -2.74 -17.06
C ALA A 107 4.30 -3.30 -16.30
N ALA A 108 4.59 -4.08 -15.26
CA ALA A 108 3.62 -4.50 -14.27
C ALA A 108 3.78 -3.65 -13.00
N HIS A 109 2.66 -3.30 -12.38
CA HIS A 109 2.64 -2.50 -11.16
C HIS A 109 1.55 -2.98 -10.20
N ALA A 110 1.75 -2.67 -8.92
CA ALA A 110 0.81 -2.96 -7.86
C ALA A 110 0.69 -1.74 -6.95
N TRP A 111 -0.54 -1.35 -6.64
CA TRP A 111 -0.85 -0.15 -5.86
C TRP A 111 -2.10 -0.36 -5.00
N VAL A 112 -2.45 0.67 -4.25
CA VAL A 112 -3.73 0.75 -3.53
C VAL A 112 -4.46 2.01 -3.97
N GLU A 113 -5.78 1.93 -4.01
CA GLU A 113 -6.68 3.04 -4.31
C GLU A 113 -7.59 3.31 -3.11
N ALA A 114 -7.83 4.59 -2.88
CA ALA A 114 -8.80 5.07 -1.91
C ALA A 114 -9.49 6.29 -2.52
N GLU A 115 -10.80 6.41 -2.30
CA GLU A 115 -11.60 7.53 -2.83
C GLU A 115 -11.45 7.70 -4.35
N GLY A 116 -11.35 6.58 -5.07
CA GLY A 116 -11.30 6.56 -6.54
C GLY A 116 -9.97 6.97 -7.17
N ARG A 117 -8.88 7.07 -6.40
CA ARG A 117 -7.56 7.47 -6.91
C ARG A 117 -6.40 6.64 -6.35
N PRO A 118 -5.31 6.43 -7.12
CA PRO A 118 -4.09 5.78 -6.63
C PRO A 118 -3.44 6.57 -5.48
N VAL A 119 -3.05 5.85 -4.42
CA VAL A 119 -2.53 6.48 -3.18
C VAL A 119 -1.02 6.63 -3.21
N GLY A 120 -0.55 7.89 -3.29
CA GLY A 120 0.88 8.23 -3.26
C GLY A 120 1.68 7.72 -4.46
N GLU A 121 1.00 7.24 -5.50
CA GLU A 121 1.62 6.80 -6.75
C GLU A 121 1.76 7.97 -7.75
N PRO A 122 2.71 7.91 -8.69
CA PRO A 122 2.86 8.97 -9.68
C PRO A 122 1.66 8.99 -10.65
N ALA A 123 1.43 10.14 -11.30
CA ALA A 123 0.27 10.36 -12.17
C ALA A 123 0.18 9.38 -13.35
N ASP A 124 1.31 8.83 -13.80
CA ASP A 124 1.37 7.83 -14.87
C ASP A 124 0.77 6.47 -14.47
N THR A 125 0.47 6.25 -13.18
CA THR A 125 -0.25 5.07 -12.69
C THR A 125 -1.64 4.94 -13.33
N ALA A 126 -2.27 6.05 -13.72
CA ALA A 126 -3.54 6.05 -14.44
C ALA A 126 -3.48 5.36 -15.81
N ALA A 127 -2.28 5.19 -16.39
CA ALA A 127 -2.09 4.50 -17.67
C ALA A 127 -2.03 2.96 -17.53
N TYR A 128 -2.04 2.41 -16.31
CA TYR A 128 -2.06 0.97 -16.10
C TYR A 128 -3.48 0.43 -16.26
N HIS A 129 -3.62 -0.64 -17.02
CA HIS A 129 -4.85 -1.43 -17.07
C HIS A 129 -4.89 -2.37 -15.86
N THR A 130 -5.88 -2.18 -15.00
CA THR A 130 -6.09 -3.02 -13.81
C THR A 130 -6.44 -4.46 -14.23
N MET A 131 -5.62 -5.40 -13.80
CA MET A 131 -5.79 -6.84 -14.04
C MET A 131 -6.46 -7.54 -12.86
N LEU A 132 -6.15 -7.08 -11.64
CA LEU A 132 -6.66 -7.65 -10.41
C LEU A 132 -7.03 -6.52 -9.46
N SER A 133 -8.21 -6.59 -8.86
CA SER A 133 -8.59 -5.70 -7.77
C SER A 133 -9.28 -6.45 -6.64
N VAL A 134 -9.08 -5.95 -5.42
CA VAL A 134 -9.75 -6.43 -4.20
C VAL A 134 -10.27 -5.20 -3.44
N PRO A 135 -11.54 -4.79 -3.69
CA PRO A 135 -12.16 -3.68 -2.99
C PRO A 135 -12.54 -4.08 -1.55
N PRO A 136 -12.86 -3.10 -0.67
CA PRO A 136 -13.50 -3.38 0.62
C PRO A 136 -14.81 -4.16 0.43
N ARG A 137 -15.14 -5.06 1.35
CA ARG A 137 -16.33 -5.93 1.32
C ARG A 137 -17.03 -6.04 2.65
#